data_AF-U1NCE9-F1
#
_entry.id   AF-U1NCE9-F1
#
_cell.length_a   1.000
_cell.length_b   1.000
_cell.length_c   1.000
_cell.angle_alpha   90.00
_cell.angle_beta   90.00
_cell.angle_gamma   90.00
#
_symmetry.space_group_name_H-M   'P 1'
#
loop_
_entity.id
_entity.type
_entity.pdbx_description
1 polymer ?
#
loop_
_entity_poly.entity_id
_entity_poly.type
_entity_poly.pdbx_seq_one_letter_code
_entity_poly.pdbx_strand_id
1 'polypeptide(L)'
;MTAPELSTQCEMSKSTVYRRLNKLEECGLVRAVHVPDPDGNQRKRYEAQLDELVVRLEEGEFELNLQTTTRTQEFADAFTDLWEGL
;
A
#
# COMPACT_ATOMS: atom_id res chain seq x y z
N MET A 1 2.81 5.09 7.18
CA MET A 1 4.10 5.73 7.56
C MET A 1 4.38 6.94 6.70
N THR A 2 5.20 7.90 7.13
CA THR A 2 5.66 9.02 6.29
C THR A 2 6.95 8.65 5.53
N ALA A 3 7.28 9.36 4.46
CA ALA A 3 8.54 9.13 3.73
C ALA A 3 9.80 9.32 4.60
N PRO A 4 9.87 10.30 5.53
CA PRO A 4 10.95 10.38 6.52
C PRO A 4 11.04 9.14 7.42
N GLU A 5 9.92 8.64 7.95
CA GLU A 5 9.90 7.43 8.78
C GLU A 5 10.44 6.21 8.01
N LEU A 6 10.01 6.05 6.74
CA LEU A 6 10.49 4.98 5.86
C LEU A 6 11.97 5.12 5.52
N SER A 7 12.47 6.34 5.37
CA SER A 7 13.88 6.62 5.13
C SER A 7 14.75 6.17 6.31
N THR A 8 14.31 6.44 7.53
CA THR A 8 14.96 5.97 8.76
C THR A 8 14.84 4.45 8.90
N GLN A 9 13.64 3.86 8.79
CA GLN A 9 13.44 2.43 9.04
C GLN A 9 14.11 1.54 8.00
N CYS A 10 14.13 1.94 6.73
CA CYS A 10 14.75 1.18 5.65
C CYS A 10 16.21 1.55 5.40
N GLU A 11 16.79 2.48 6.18
CA GLU A 11 18.17 2.97 6.00
C GLU A 11 18.46 3.47 4.56
N MET A 12 17.47 4.12 3.95
CA MET A 12 17.52 4.59 2.58
C MET A 12 17.49 6.11 2.49
N SER A 13 18.12 6.69 1.47
CA SER A 13 17.97 8.12 1.20
C SER A 13 16.49 8.48 0.92
N LYS A 14 16.08 9.68 1.32
CA LYS A 14 14.72 10.19 1.01
C LYS A 14 14.41 10.12 -0.49
N SER A 15 15.37 10.43 -1.35
CA SER A 15 15.20 10.35 -2.81
C SER A 15 14.89 8.92 -3.29
N THR A 16 15.53 7.91 -2.71
CA THR A 16 15.28 6.51 -3.03
C THR A 16 13.91 6.05 -2.50
N VAL A 17 13.53 6.49 -1.31
CA VAL A 17 12.20 6.22 -0.74
C VAL A 17 11.10 6.80 -1.63
N TYR A 18 11.16 8.09 -2.00
CA TYR A 18 10.18 8.68 -2.91
C TYR A 18 10.10 7.96 -4.25
N ARG A 19 11.25 7.58 -4.84
CA ARG A 19 11.28 6.83 -6.10
C ARG A 19 10.58 5.47 -5.97
N ARG A 20 10.74 4.75 -4.85
CA ARG A 20 10.06 3.47 -4.62
C ARG A 20 8.57 3.65 -4.34
N LEU A 21 8.21 4.63 -3.52
CA LEU A 21 6.80 4.93 -3.23
C LEU A 21 6.03 5.32 -4.49
N ASN A 22 6.61 6.15 -5.36
CA ASN A 22 5.98 6.49 -6.64
C ASN A 22 5.72 5.25 -7.49
N LYS A 23 6.69 4.33 -7.61
CA LYS A 23 6.50 3.07 -8.35
C LYS A 23 5.44 2.17 -7.72
N LEU A 24 5.42 2.07 -6.39
CA LEU A 24 4.43 1.27 -5.69
C LEU A 24 3.02 1.88 -5.82
N GLU A 25 2.90 3.20 -5.84
CA GLU A 25 1.64 3.91 -6.14
C GLU A 25 1.19 3.70 -7.59
N GLU A 26 2.11 3.79 -8.55
CA GLU A 26 1.84 3.48 -9.97
C GLU A 26 1.32 2.05 -10.15
N CYS A 27 1.81 1.10 -9.36
CA CYS A 27 1.33 -0.28 -9.34
C CYS A 27 0.11 -0.52 -8.44
N GLY A 28 -0.42 0.50 -7.76
CA GLY A 28 -1.54 0.35 -6.82
C GLY A 28 -1.23 -0.42 -5.53
N LEU A 29 0.04 -0.72 -5.25
CA LEU A 29 0.48 -1.48 -4.08
C LEU A 29 0.62 -0.62 -2.82
N VAL A 30 0.69 0.69 -2.99
CA VAL A 30 0.72 1.68 -1.91
C VAL A 30 -0.23 2.81 -2.25
N ARG A 31 -0.85 3.40 -1.24
CA ARG A 31 -1.70 4.58 -1.35
C ARG A 31 -1.17 5.72 -0.49
N ALA A 32 -1.05 6.91 -1.07
CA ALA A 32 -0.81 8.14 -0.31
C ALA A 32 -2.12 8.71 0.25
N VAL A 33 -2.08 9.07 1.53
CA VAL A 33 -3.14 9.77 2.26
C VAL A 33 -2.57 11.05 2.83
N HIS A 34 -3.27 12.15 2.60
CA HIS A 34 -2.97 13.44 3.21
C HIS A 34 -3.56 13.46 4.63
N VAL A 35 -2.71 13.68 5.62
CA VAL A 35 -3.10 13.73 7.03
C VAL A 35 -2.75 15.11 7.59
N PRO A 36 -3.68 15.78 8.29
CA PRO A 36 -3.40 17.02 9.01
C PRO A 36 -2.36 16.78 10.11
N ASP A 37 -1.37 17.65 10.21
CA ASP A 37 -0.46 17.75 11.34
C ASP A 37 -1.01 18.75 12.38
N PRO A 38 -0.82 18.57 13.70
CA PRO A 38 -1.08 19.57 14.73
C PRO A 38 -0.66 21.02 14.41
N ASP A 39 0.41 21.22 13.63
CA ASP A 39 0.89 22.55 13.22
C ASP A 39 0.18 23.11 11.97
N GLY A 40 -0.87 22.44 11.47
CA GLY A 40 -1.62 22.83 10.28
C GLY A 40 -0.97 22.45 8.95
N ASN A 41 0.24 21.89 8.98
CA ASN A 41 0.89 21.36 7.78
C ASN A 41 0.23 20.04 7.34
N GLN A 42 0.14 19.81 6.03
CA GLN A 42 -0.30 18.53 5.48
C GLN A 42 0.90 17.61 5.34
N ARG A 43 0.86 16.42 5.96
CA ARG A 43 1.87 15.38 5.78
C ARG A 43 1.29 14.22 4.97
N LYS A 44 2.08 13.69 4.03
CA LYS A 44 1.72 12.45 3.32
C LYS A 44 2.07 11.24 4.18
N ARG A 45 1.08 10.41 4.47
CA ARG A 45 1.25 9.04 4.96
C ARG A 45 1.01 8.08 3.81
N TYR A 46 1.77 7.00 3.79
CA TYR A 46 1.72 5.91 2.84
C TYR A 46 1.19 4.68 3.55
N GLU A 47 0.19 4.05 2.94
CA GLU A 47 -0.51 2.85 3.40
C GLU A 47 -0.28 1.74 2.37
N ALA A 48 0.09 0.54 2.82
CA ALA A 48 0.18 -0.62 1.94
C ALA A 48 -1.23 -1.01 1.48
N GLN A 49 -1.35 -1.49 0.24
CA GLN A 49 -2.57 -2.10 -0.31
C GLN A 49 -2.33 -3.58 -0.67
N LEU A 50 -1.15 -4.09 -0.32
CA LEU A 50 -0.70 -5.45 -0.55
C LEU A 50 -0.96 -6.27 0.71
N ASP A 51 -1.65 -7.40 0.56
CA ASP A 51 -1.86 -8.36 1.64
C ASP A 51 -0.86 -9.50 1.54
N GLU A 52 -0.67 -10.03 0.33
CA GLU A 52 0.25 -11.15 0.09
C GLU A 52 0.96 -10.99 -1.26
N LEU A 53 2.27 -11.23 -1.25
CA LEU A 53 3.07 -11.45 -2.45
C LEU A 53 3.79 -12.78 -2.31
N VAL A 54 3.44 -13.75 -3.15
CA VAL A 54 4.16 -15.02 -3.27
C VAL A 54 4.98 -14.99 -4.55
N VAL A 55 6.30 -15.17 -4.41
CA VAL A 55 7.23 -15.32 -5.52
C VAL A 55 7.77 -16.75 -5.48
N ARG A 56 7.50 -17.53 -6.52
CA ARG A 56 8.14 -18.84 -6.72
C ARG A 56 9.14 -18.76 -7.86
N LEU A 57 10.28 -19.40 -7.68
CA LEU A 57 11.29 -19.58 -8.71
C LEU A 57 11.46 -21.08 -8.93
N GLU A 58 10.90 -21.58 -10.02
CA GLU A 58 10.92 -22.99 -10.37
C GLU A 58 11.46 -23.13 -11.80
N GLU A 59 12.49 -23.97 -11.98
CA GLU A 59 13.14 -24.20 -13.28
C GLU A 59 13.63 -22.93 -14.02
N GLY A 60 13.90 -21.85 -13.27
CA GLY A 60 14.32 -20.56 -13.83
C GLY A 60 13.17 -19.64 -14.24
N GLU A 61 11.92 -20.06 -14.04
CA GLU A 61 10.73 -19.26 -14.26
C GLU A 61 10.20 -18.68 -12.94
N PHE A 62 9.70 -17.44 -13.01
CA PHE A 62 9.08 -16.77 -11.87
C PHE A 62 7.55 -16.89 -11.96
N GLU A 63 6.94 -17.49 -10.95
CA GLU A 63 5.49 -17.41 -10.71
C GLU A 63 5.23 -16.33 -9.64
N LEU A 64 4.33 -15.40 -9.94
CA LEU A 64 3.96 -14.31 -9.04
C LEU A 64 2.47 -14.43 -8.70
N ASN A 65 2.16 -14.55 -7.41
CA ASN A 65 0.80 -14.40 -6.90
C ASN A 65 0.72 -13.15 -6.03
N LEU A 66 -0.24 -12.28 -6.34
CA LEU A 66 -0.44 -11.00 -5.68
C LEU A 66 -1.88 -10.95 -5.16
N GLN A 67 -2.03 -10.76 -3.86
CA GLN A 67 -3.32 -10.49 -3.21
C GLN A 67 -3.31 -9.06 -2.69
N THR A 68 -4.30 -8.28 -3.10
CA THR A 68 -4.46 -6.88 -2.69
C THR A 68 -5.88 -6.66 -2.21
N THR A 69 -6.03 -5.99 -1.07
CA THR A 69 -7.33 -5.52 -0.60
C THR A 69 -7.71 -4.33 -1.45
N THR A 70 -8.57 -4.55 -2.44
CA THR A 70 -9.23 -3.42 -3.10
C THR A 70 -10.37 -2.93 -2.23
N ARG A 71 -10.45 -1.61 -1.99
CA ARG A 71 -11.62 -0.99 -1.33
C ARG A 71 -12.95 -1.42 -1.93
N THR A 72 -12.99 -1.72 -3.22
CA THR A 72 -14.19 -2.20 -3.90
C THR A 72 -14.66 -3.53 -3.32
N GLN A 73 -13.74 -4.45 -2.99
CA GLN A 73 -14.08 -5.69 -2.29
C GLN A 73 -14.56 -5.41 -0.86
N GLU A 74 -13.88 -4.55 -0.10
CA GLU A 74 -14.34 -4.18 1.25
C GLU A 74 -15.77 -3.58 1.24
N PHE A 75 -16.10 -2.74 0.26
CA PHE A 75 -17.45 -2.18 0.12
C PHE A 75 -18.47 -3.19 -0.42
N ALA A 76 -18.06 -4.10 -1.32
CA ALA A 76 -18.94 -5.14 -1.84
C ALA A 76 -19.28 -6.17 -0.76
N ASP A 77 -18.30 -6.57 0.05
CA ASP A 77 -18.48 -7.49 1.17
C ASP A 77 -19.29 -6.81 2.28
N ALA A 78 -18.96 -5.55 2.65
CA ALA A 78 -19.76 -4.79 3.62
C ALA A 78 -21.20 -4.53 3.15
N PHE A 79 -21.41 -4.37 1.84
CA PHE A 79 -22.75 -4.27 1.25
C PHE A 79 -23.50 -5.61 1.29
N THR A 80 -22.80 -6.71 1.01
CA THR A 80 -23.36 -8.07 1.08
C THR A 80 -23.74 -8.42 2.51
N ASP A 81 -22.87 -8.18 3.49
CA ASP A 81 -23.13 -8.39 4.92
C ASP A 81 -24.33 -7.56 5.41
N LEU A 82 -24.46 -6.31 4.94
CA LEU A 82 -25.60 -5.44 5.26
C LEU A 82 -26.91 -5.97 4.68
N TRP A 83 -26.88 -6.54 3.47
CA TRP A 83 -28.06 -7.00 2.75
C TRP A 83 -28.51 -8.41 3.16
N GLU A 84 -27.58 -9.30 3.50
CA GLU A 84 -27.86 -10.66 3.99
C GLU A 84 -28.17 -10.70 5.49
N GLY A 85 -27.84 -9.64 6.24
CA GLY A 85 -28.17 -9.47 7.65
C GLY A 85 -29.55 -8.85 7.96
N LEU A 86 -30.36 -8.58 6.93
CA LEU A 86 -31.73 -8.02 7.00
C LEU A 86 -32.79 -9.11 6.83
#